data_AF-A0A8K0XUQ3-F1
#
_entry.id   AF-A0A8K0XUQ3-F1
#
_cell.length_a   1.000
_cell.length_b   1.000
_cell.length_c   1.000
_cell.angle_alpha   90.00
_cell.angle_beta   90.00
_cell.angle_gamma   90.00
#
_symmetry.space_group_name_H-M   'P 1'
#
loop_
_entity.id
_entity.type
_entity.pdbx_description
1 polymer ?
#
loop_
_entity_poly.entity_id
_entity_poly.type
_entity_poly.pdbx_seq_one_letter_code
_entity_poly.pdbx_strand_id
1 'polypeptide(L)'
;LIVGDYFKAKSDALEYSEQAADMISWLRSRTIILALLRQIQNSIGTTPLTILRAVLTRWTSHLRAYQRLLAVRSSLVAMVSTEEARPATGRLILVGDGKARAESMFEIIKDNVFWQSLARYVEHNRHPQVVHHLEPLGKAANVIQAANCRLDTVLLMLGYLYATFSNMNEDGDRVGVSAVKESLEKRWSKADYEVFIAAVILNPLYQLAPFSPQFMSNADARGLLSRVYKHVYKTTEVPTEFLLQVGDYLQKRGDFRGLPEACKLETVKAELEVCIPNSCISMLAAHINLVDCRGETPALSAFLTICVTGQLIAYYLHWHDVFCPSLQTQHLASDSSAHLVKS
;
A
#
# COMPACT_ATOMS: atom_id res chain seq x y z
N LEU A 1 6.37 5.69 5.27
CA LEU A 1 7.49 6.53 4.79
C LEU A 1 7.05 7.45 3.64
N ILE A 2 6.63 6.93 2.47
CA ILE A 2 6.14 7.77 1.34
C ILE A 2 5.02 8.72 1.76
N VAL A 3 3.99 8.15 2.40
CA VAL A 3 2.85 8.91 2.93
C VAL A 3 3.27 9.95 3.97
N GLY A 4 4.35 9.70 4.71
CA GLY A 4 4.88 10.68 5.65
C GLY A 4 5.50 11.89 4.96
N ASP A 5 6.18 11.70 3.83
CA ASP A 5 6.70 12.80 3.02
C ASP A 5 5.55 13.57 2.35
N TYR A 6 4.52 12.84 1.87
CA TYR A 6 3.28 13.43 1.35
C TYR A 6 2.63 14.36 2.38
N PHE A 7 2.38 13.89 3.62
CA PHE A 7 1.82 14.71 4.69
C PHE A 7 2.71 15.91 5.10
N LYS A 8 4.02 15.84 4.88
CA LYS A 8 4.94 16.96 5.18
C LYS A 8 4.94 18.06 4.12
N ALA A 9 4.50 17.74 2.90
CA ALA A 9 4.54 18.68 1.77
C ALA A 9 3.52 19.83 1.89
N LYS A 10 2.59 19.77 2.86
CA LYS A 10 1.60 20.83 3.14
C LYS A 10 0.85 21.33 1.89
N SER A 11 0.43 20.43 1.02
CA SER A 11 -0.49 20.77 -0.07
C SER A 11 -1.84 21.21 0.49
N ASP A 12 -2.61 22.01 -0.25
CA ASP A 12 -3.97 22.45 0.13
C ASP A 12 -4.88 21.27 0.49
N ALA A 13 -4.69 20.10 -0.16
CA ALA A 13 -5.39 18.85 0.17
C ALA A 13 -5.20 18.38 1.63
N LEU A 14 -4.14 18.80 2.32
CA LEU A 14 -3.82 18.37 3.68
C LEU A 14 -4.54 19.20 4.74
N GLU A 15 -4.91 20.45 4.46
CA GLU A 15 -5.68 21.28 5.37
C GLU A 15 -7.00 20.59 5.74
N TYR A 16 -7.71 20.09 4.73
CA TYR A 16 -8.95 19.33 4.91
C TYR A 16 -8.74 17.99 5.62
N SER A 17 -7.54 17.40 5.52
CA SER A 17 -7.21 16.15 6.22
C SER A 17 -7.08 16.35 7.74
N GLU A 18 -6.58 17.51 8.16
CA GLU A 18 -6.50 17.92 9.57
C GLU A 18 -7.89 18.23 10.11
N GLN A 19 -8.70 19.01 9.38
CA GLN A 19 -10.10 19.28 9.73
C GLN A 19 -10.91 17.98 9.86
N ALA A 20 -10.73 17.02 8.94
CA ALA A 20 -11.40 15.74 8.99
C ALA A 20 -10.97 14.90 10.22
N ALA A 21 -9.67 14.89 10.54
CA ALA A 21 -9.15 14.20 11.72
C ALA A 21 -9.71 14.83 13.01
N ASP A 22 -9.82 16.15 13.05
CA ASP A 22 -10.37 16.90 14.16
C ASP A 22 -11.87 16.63 14.36
N MET A 23 -12.65 16.61 13.27
CA MET A 23 -14.06 16.23 13.30
C MET A 23 -14.24 14.77 13.75
N ILE A 24 -13.42 13.83 13.27
CA ILE A 24 -13.44 12.43 13.73
C ILE A 24 -13.17 12.35 15.24
N SER A 25 -12.20 13.11 15.74
CA SER A 25 -11.88 13.19 17.17
C SER A 25 -13.07 13.70 17.97
N TRP A 26 -13.69 14.79 17.52
CA TRP A 26 -14.88 15.36 18.16
C TRP A 26 -16.08 14.41 18.14
N LEU A 27 -16.41 13.78 17.01
CA LEU A 27 -17.51 12.82 16.91
C LEU A 27 -17.36 11.66 17.90
N ARG A 28 -16.11 11.28 18.19
CA ARG A 28 -15.78 10.20 19.13
C ARG A 28 -15.61 10.66 20.58
N SER A 29 -15.59 11.97 20.84
CA SER A 29 -15.38 12.52 22.18
C SER A 29 -16.58 12.33 23.11
N ARG A 30 -17.79 12.17 22.56
CA ARG A 30 -19.03 12.00 23.33
C ARG A 30 -19.85 10.82 22.80
N THR A 31 -20.20 9.90 23.69
CA THR A 31 -21.02 8.73 23.37
C THR A 31 -22.41 9.11 22.86
N ILE A 32 -22.98 10.23 23.33
CA ILE A 32 -24.27 10.74 22.87
C ILE A 32 -24.28 11.06 21.37
N ILE A 33 -23.19 11.61 20.83
CA ILE A 33 -23.08 11.95 19.40
C ILE A 33 -23.12 10.67 18.57
N LEU A 34 -22.35 9.66 18.97
CA LEU A 34 -22.34 8.35 18.29
C LEU A 34 -23.69 7.63 18.38
N ALA A 35 -24.38 7.73 19.52
CA ALA A 35 -25.70 7.15 19.70
C ALA A 35 -26.74 7.82 18.77
N LEU A 36 -26.76 9.15 18.70
CA LEU A 36 -27.63 9.91 17.81
C LEU A 36 -27.35 9.60 16.34
N LEU A 37 -26.07 9.57 15.96
CA LEU A 37 -25.68 9.22 14.59
C LEU A 37 -26.12 7.79 14.21
N ARG A 38 -26.04 6.83 15.14
CA ARG A 38 -26.53 5.47 14.93
C ARG A 38 -28.05 5.42 14.77
N GLN A 39 -28.79 6.17 15.60
CA GLN A 39 -30.24 6.27 15.52
C GLN A 39 -30.68 6.83 14.16
N ILE A 40 -30.00 7.85 13.66
CA ILE A 40 -30.30 8.47 12.37
C ILE A 40 -29.99 7.54 11.20
N GLN A 41 -28.86 6.82 11.25
CA GLN A 41 -28.55 5.79 10.25
C GLN A 41 -29.64 4.71 10.19
N ASN A 42 -30.10 4.24 11.36
CA ASN A 42 -31.21 3.30 11.43
C ASN A 42 -32.50 3.87 10.83
N SER A 43 -32.83 5.14 11.10
CA SER A 43 -34.06 5.75 10.55
C SER A 43 -34.01 5.98 9.05
N ILE A 44 -32.81 6.17 8.48
CA ILE A 44 -32.60 6.31 7.03
C ILE A 44 -32.57 4.92 6.34
N GLY A 45 -32.53 3.82 7.12
CA GLY A 45 -32.49 2.46 6.59
C GLY A 45 -31.10 2.04 6.09
N THR A 46 -30.03 2.72 6.52
CA THR A 46 -28.66 2.34 6.16
C THR A 46 -28.05 1.42 7.22
N THR A 47 -27.17 0.51 6.78
CA THR A 47 -26.39 -0.32 7.72
C THR A 47 -25.54 0.60 8.61
N PRO A 48 -25.70 0.57 9.94
CA PRO A 48 -25.00 1.51 10.81
C PRO A 48 -23.49 1.39 10.71
N LEU A 49 -22.85 2.51 10.39
CA LEU A 49 -21.42 2.63 10.29
C LEU A 49 -20.88 3.36 11.53
N THR A 50 -19.82 2.80 12.13
CA THR A 50 -19.10 3.44 13.24
C THR A 50 -17.98 4.33 12.69
N ILE A 51 -17.78 5.50 13.31
CA ILE A 51 -16.66 6.40 13.01
C ILE A 51 -15.34 5.74 13.42
N LEU A 52 -14.41 5.60 12.47
CA LEU A 52 -13.07 5.07 12.75
C LEU A 52 -12.13 6.19 13.20
N ARG A 53 -11.18 5.87 14.09
CA ARG A 53 -10.13 6.81 14.49
C ARG A 53 -9.02 6.82 13.44
N ALA A 54 -8.63 8.02 13.02
CA ALA A 54 -7.38 8.21 12.30
C ALA A 54 -6.21 8.11 13.29
N VAL A 55 -5.30 7.18 13.06
CA VAL A 55 -4.12 6.92 13.88
C VAL A 55 -2.87 7.31 13.11
N LEU A 56 -2.13 8.30 13.61
CA LEU A 56 -0.93 8.86 12.98
C LEU A 56 0.13 7.80 12.67
N THR A 57 0.30 6.81 13.55
CA THR A 57 1.30 5.73 13.37
C THR A 57 0.93 4.74 12.27
N ARG A 58 -0.32 4.75 11.79
CA ARG A 58 -0.82 3.84 10.75
C ARG A 58 -1.63 4.63 9.74
N TRP A 59 -0.96 5.26 8.78
CA TRP A 59 -1.58 6.14 7.79
C TRP A 59 -2.77 5.50 7.02
N THR A 60 -2.79 4.18 6.82
CA THR A 60 -3.95 3.49 6.20
C THR A 60 -5.23 3.61 7.02
N SER A 61 -5.12 3.86 8.33
CA SER A 61 -6.26 4.19 9.18
C SER A 61 -6.87 5.56 8.84
N HIS A 62 -6.06 6.54 8.41
CA HIS A 62 -6.56 7.84 7.95
C HIS A 62 -7.43 7.64 6.71
N LEU A 63 -6.93 6.90 5.72
CA LEU A 63 -7.67 6.53 4.52
C LEU A 63 -9.04 5.90 4.85
N ARG A 64 -9.05 4.87 5.71
CA ARG A 64 -10.30 4.20 6.11
C ARG A 64 -11.22 5.09 6.93
N ALA A 65 -10.67 5.95 7.80
CA ALA A 65 -11.45 6.88 8.59
C ALA A 65 -12.11 7.95 7.73
N TYR A 66 -11.41 8.50 6.74
CA TYR A 66 -11.96 9.48 5.80
C TYR A 66 -13.02 8.85 4.88
N GLN A 67 -12.77 7.65 4.34
CA GLN A 67 -13.78 6.91 3.57
C GLN A 67 -15.05 6.67 4.39
N ARG A 68 -14.88 6.28 5.66
CA ARG A 68 -15.99 6.06 6.58
C ARG A 68 -16.75 7.35 6.89
N LEU A 69 -16.03 8.44 7.11
CA LEU A 69 -16.58 9.76 7.38
C LEU A 69 -17.43 10.26 6.21
N LEU A 70 -16.96 10.08 4.97
CA LEU A 70 -17.74 10.41 3.78
C LEU A 70 -18.99 9.54 3.62
N ALA A 71 -18.90 8.25 3.95
CA ALA A 71 -20.04 7.34 3.89
C ALA A 71 -21.18 7.72 4.86
N VAL A 72 -20.85 8.40 5.97
CA VAL A 72 -21.85 8.85 6.96
C VAL A 72 -22.28 10.31 6.78
N ARG A 73 -21.81 11.00 5.73
CA ARG A 73 -22.10 12.43 5.50
C ARG A 73 -23.60 12.74 5.57
N SER A 74 -24.43 11.98 4.88
CA SER A 74 -25.89 12.20 4.85
C SER A 74 -26.50 12.11 6.25
N SER A 75 -26.04 11.14 7.06
CA SER A 75 -26.48 10.97 8.44
C SER A 75 -25.98 12.09 9.35
N LEU A 76 -24.77 12.60 9.13
CA LEU A 76 -24.23 13.77 9.87
C LEU A 76 -25.02 15.04 9.56
N VAL A 77 -25.34 15.30 8.29
CA VAL A 77 -26.15 16.45 7.88
C VAL A 77 -27.54 16.35 8.50
N ALA A 78 -28.20 15.19 8.43
CA ALA A 78 -29.50 14.98 9.07
C ALA A 78 -29.46 15.14 10.60
N MET A 79 -28.35 14.75 11.25
CA MET A 79 -28.14 14.95 12.68
C MET A 79 -28.08 16.42 13.04
N VAL A 80 -27.32 17.21 12.28
CA VAL A 80 -27.24 18.66 12.47
C VAL A 80 -28.62 19.30 12.30
N SER A 81 -29.33 18.99 11.22
CA SER A 81 -30.68 19.54 10.97
C SER A 81 -31.67 19.16 12.08
N THR A 82 -31.64 17.92 12.56
CA THR A 82 -32.51 17.45 13.64
C THR A 82 -32.22 18.18 14.95
N GLU A 83 -30.95 18.39 15.25
CA GLU A 83 -30.52 19.06 16.48
C GLU A 83 -30.87 20.56 16.47
N GLU A 84 -30.73 21.23 15.33
CA GLU A 84 -31.09 22.65 15.17
C GLU A 84 -32.59 22.90 15.25
N ALA A 85 -33.39 21.96 14.75
CA ALA A 85 -34.85 21.99 14.85
C ALA A 85 -35.38 21.79 16.28
N ARG A 86 -34.56 21.28 17.22
CA ARG A 86 -34.98 21.12 18.61
C ARG A 86 -35.06 22.46 19.34
N PRO A 87 -36.06 22.66 20.22
CA PRO A 87 -36.09 23.78 21.15
C PRO A 87 -34.81 23.83 21.98
N ALA A 88 -34.40 25.04 22.40
CA ALA A 88 -33.13 25.24 23.11
C ALA A 88 -32.97 24.35 24.37
N THR A 89 -34.07 24.06 25.06
CA THR A 89 -34.12 23.19 26.25
C THR A 89 -34.00 21.69 25.94
N GLY A 90 -34.26 21.27 24.69
CA GLY A 90 -34.22 19.87 24.25
C GLY A 90 -32.99 19.49 23.42
N ARG A 91 -32.04 20.42 23.24
CA ARG A 91 -30.78 20.14 22.55
C ARG A 91 -29.92 19.19 23.38
N LEU A 92 -29.25 18.25 22.73
CA LEU A 92 -28.39 17.24 23.33
C LEU A 92 -26.90 17.45 22.99
N ILE A 93 -26.60 18.12 21.89
CA ILE A 93 -25.22 18.36 21.39
C ILE A 93 -24.80 19.79 21.70
N LEU A 94 -25.65 20.78 21.43
CA LEU A 94 -25.38 22.22 21.58
C LEU A 94 -25.63 22.71 23.01
N VAL A 95 -24.98 22.08 24.00
CA VAL A 95 -25.20 22.36 25.43
C VAL A 95 -23.88 22.51 26.19
N GLY A 96 -23.88 23.40 27.18
CA GLY A 96 -22.80 23.61 28.15
C GLY A 96 -21.50 24.11 27.52
N ASP A 97 -20.39 23.81 28.18
CA ASP A 97 -19.06 24.32 27.83
C ASP A 97 -18.55 23.85 26.46
N GLY A 98 -19.12 22.76 25.92
CA GLY A 98 -18.78 22.25 24.58
C GLY A 98 -19.59 22.85 23.43
N LYS A 99 -20.50 23.79 23.71
CA LYS A 99 -21.39 24.37 22.70
C LYS A 99 -20.62 25.03 21.55
N ALA A 100 -19.69 25.93 21.85
CA ALA A 100 -18.92 26.64 20.81
C ALA A 100 -18.15 25.67 19.89
N ARG A 101 -17.63 24.58 20.47
CA ARG A 101 -16.96 23.54 19.71
C ARG A 101 -17.92 22.75 18.82
N ALA A 102 -19.10 22.42 19.32
CA ALA A 102 -20.14 21.76 18.53
C ALA A 102 -20.64 22.65 17.38
N GLU A 103 -20.79 23.96 17.61
CA GLU A 103 -21.16 24.94 16.57
C GLU A 103 -20.11 24.97 15.46
N SER A 104 -18.83 25.07 15.81
CA SER A 104 -17.73 24.99 14.83
C SER A 104 -17.77 23.70 13.99
N MET A 105 -18.07 22.56 14.60
CA MET A 105 -18.17 21.29 13.87
C MET A 105 -19.43 21.22 12.99
N PHE A 106 -20.53 21.84 13.42
CA PHE A 106 -21.76 21.93 12.62
C PHE A 106 -21.53 22.75 11.36
N GLU A 107 -20.78 23.86 11.45
CA GLU A 107 -20.39 24.65 10.29
C GLU A 107 -19.56 23.83 9.29
N ILE A 108 -18.58 23.04 9.76
CA ILE A 108 -17.80 22.13 8.90
C ILE A 108 -18.71 21.07 8.25
N ILE A 109 -19.66 20.49 9.00
CA ILE A 109 -20.61 19.49 8.46
C ILE A 109 -21.52 20.11 7.38
N LYS A 110 -21.82 21.40 7.45
CA LYS A 110 -22.61 22.10 6.44
C LYS A 110 -21.78 22.57 5.25
N ASP A 111 -20.47 22.74 5.43
CA ASP A 111 -19.58 23.21 4.39
C ASP A 111 -19.45 22.20 3.25
N ASN A 112 -20.06 22.53 2.11
CA ASN A 112 -19.96 21.74 0.90
C ASN A 112 -18.54 21.74 0.32
N VAL A 113 -17.73 22.80 0.56
CA VAL A 113 -16.34 22.85 0.11
C VAL A 113 -15.51 21.86 0.90
N PHE A 114 -15.61 21.81 2.23
CA PHE A 114 -14.99 20.77 3.05
C PHE A 114 -15.29 19.37 2.52
N TRP A 115 -16.59 19.06 2.32
CA TRP A 115 -16.96 17.74 1.83
C TRP A 115 -16.45 17.50 0.43
N GLN A 116 -16.53 18.48 -0.47
CA GLN A 116 -15.97 18.36 -1.82
C GLN A 116 -14.46 18.17 -1.75
N SER A 117 -13.68 18.97 -1.06
CA SER A 117 -12.23 18.81 -0.97
C SER A 117 -11.81 17.50 -0.30
N LEU A 118 -12.57 17.03 0.69
CA LEU A 118 -12.39 15.67 1.20
C LEU A 118 -12.80 14.64 0.14
N ALA A 119 -13.82 14.94 -0.68
CA ALA A 119 -14.55 14.09 -1.64
C ALA A 119 -14.09 14.08 -3.12
N ARG A 120 -13.29 15.03 -3.59
CA ARG A 120 -13.16 15.39 -5.02
C ARG A 120 -12.29 14.36 -5.75
N TYR A 121 -12.75 13.54 -6.69
CA TYR A 121 -14.04 13.55 -7.38
C TYR A 121 -14.56 12.13 -7.64
N VAL A 122 -15.69 11.82 -6.97
CA VAL A 122 -16.61 10.73 -7.32
C VAL A 122 -17.68 11.29 -8.26
N GLU A 123 -17.44 11.20 -9.57
CA GLU A 123 -18.47 11.14 -10.62
C GLU A 123 -17.79 10.70 -11.94
N HIS A 124 -17.33 9.46 -12.08
CA HIS A 124 -18.13 8.38 -12.65
C HIS A 124 -17.79 6.99 -12.07
N ASN A 125 -16.89 6.88 -11.08
CA ASN A 125 -16.70 5.71 -10.22
C ASN A 125 -15.77 6.08 -9.05
N ARG A 126 -16.22 5.82 -7.81
CA ARG A 126 -15.54 5.90 -6.49
C ARG A 126 -14.03 6.26 -6.57
N HIS A 127 -13.56 7.44 -6.18
CA HIS A 127 -13.17 7.73 -4.80
C HIS A 127 -12.67 9.20 -4.59
N PRO A 128 -12.62 9.69 -3.33
CA PRO A 128 -12.49 11.11 -2.98
C PRO A 128 -11.08 11.73 -2.75
N GLN A 129 -10.77 13.01 -2.92
CA GLN A 129 -9.40 13.62 -3.10
C GLN A 129 -8.25 13.23 -2.13
N VAL A 130 -8.41 13.34 -0.81
CA VAL A 130 -7.40 12.80 0.14
C VAL A 130 -7.32 11.29 -0.01
N VAL A 131 -8.47 10.66 -0.24
CA VAL A 131 -8.55 9.25 -0.62
C VAL A 131 -7.99 9.03 -2.05
N HIS A 132 -7.91 10.00 -2.96
CA HIS A 132 -7.42 9.84 -4.33
C HIS A 132 -5.90 9.69 -4.36
N HIS A 133 -5.18 10.48 -3.57
CA HIS A 133 -3.75 10.28 -3.38
C HIS A 133 -3.46 9.09 -2.45
N LEU A 134 -4.26 8.89 -1.40
CA LEU A 134 -4.00 7.80 -0.45
C LEU A 134 -4.48 6.41 -0.91
N GLU A 135 -5.42 6.32 -1.84
CA GLU A 135 -5.99 5.03 -2.30
C GLU A 135 -5.00 4.22 -3.15
N PRO A 136 -4.32 4.77 -4.17
CA PRO A 136 -3.28 4.03 -4.89
C PRO A 136 -2.20 3.54 -3.93
N LEU A 137 -1.80 4.39 -2.98
CA LEU A 137 -0.87 4.02 -1.92
C LEU A 137 -1.45 2.90 -1.04
N GLY A 138 -2.76 2.94 -0.76
CA GLY A 138 -3.46 1.96 0.08
C GLY A 138 -3.57 0.59 -0.60
N LYS A 139 -3.88 0.59 -1.89
CA LYS A 139 -3.86 -0.60 -2.75
C LYS A 139 -2.48 -1.21 -2.78
N ALA A 140 -1.45 -0.39 -3.06
CA ALA A 140 -0.06 -0.85 -3.06
C ALA A 140 0.37 -1.40 -1.70
N ALA A 141 0.02 -0.73 -0.61
CA ALA A 141 0.34 -1.21 0.73
C ALA A 141 -0.33 -2.55 1.03
N ASN A 142 -1.61 -2.73 0.71
CA ASN A 142 -2.29 -4.00 0.92
C ASN A 142 -1.64 -5.15 0.13
N VAL A 143 -1.23 -4.90 -1.12
CA VAL A 143 -0.55 -5.88 -1.96
C VAL A 143 0.85 -6.20 -1.43
N ILE A 144 1.62 -5.17 -1.06
CA ILE A 144 3.00 -5.32 -0.58
C ILE A 144 3.06 -5.95 0.81
N GLN A 145 2.05 -5.72 1.64
CA GLN A 145 1.93 -6.31 2.99
C GLN A 145 1.28 -7.69 2.98
N ALA A 146 0.84 -8.20 1.83
CA ALA A 146 0.29 -9.54 1.74
C ALA A 146 1.38 -10.58 2.06
N ALA A 147 0.99 -11.65 2.76
CA ALA A 147 1.93 -12.72 3.16
C ALA A 147 2.62 -13.41 1.97
N ASN A 148 2.00 -13.35 0.79
CA ASN A 148 2.52 -13.88 -0.46
C ASN A 148 3.14 -12.79 -1.37
N CYS A 149 3.50 -11.64 -0.83
CA CYS A 149 4.18 -10.59 -1.60
C CYS A 149 5.56 -11.08 -2.06
N ARG A 150 5.84 -10.86 -3.36
CA ARG A 150 7.09 -11.22 -4.02
C ARG A 150 7.83 -9.96 -4.49
N LEU A 151 9.13 -10.08 -4.75
CA LEU A 151 9.96 -8.93 -5.16
C LEU A 151 9.52 -8.32 -6.50
N ASP A 152 9.08 -9.15 -7.45
CA ASP A 152 8.49 -8.68 -8.71
C ASP A 152 7.20 -7.89 -8.48
N THR A 153 6.33 -8.38 -7.59
CA THR A 153 5.12 -7.64 -7.19
C THR A 153 5.48 -6.27 -6.60
N VAL A 154 6.53 -6.17 -5.79
CA VAL A 154 6.98 -4.87 -5.24
C VAL A 154 7.35 -3.90 -6.36
N LEU A 155 8.16 -4.33 -7.35
CA LEU A 155 8.56 -3.47 -8.46
C LEU A 155 7.36 -3.04 -9.33
N LEU A 156 6.46 -3.98 -9.63
CA LEU A 156 5.25 -3.70 -10.39
C LEU A 156 4.34 -2.72 -9.64
N MET A 157 4.22 -2.84 -8.31
CA MET A 157 3.47 -1.88 -7.50
C MET A 157 4.15 -0.50 -7.45
N LEU A 158 5.48 -0.42 -7.41
CA LEU A 158 6.20 0.86 -7.52
C LEU A 158 5.96 1.51 -8.88
N GLY A 159 6.03 0.74 -9.96
CA GLY A 159 5.71 1.20 -11.31
C GLY A 159 4.26 1.66 -11.45
N TYR A 160 3.31 0.90 -10.90
CA TYR A 160 1.89 1.27 -10.83
C TYR A 160 1.71 2.61 -10.12
N LEU A 161 2.33 2.80 -8.95
CA LEU A 161 2.24 4.07 -8.22
C LEU A 161 2.81 5.20 -9.06
N TYR A 162 4.02 5.05 -9.60
CA TYR A 162 4.66 6.09 -10.39
C TYR A 162 3.82 6.50 -11.62
N ALA A 163 3.27 5.52 -12.33
CA ALA A 163 2.38 5.75 -13.47
C ALA A 163 1.08 6.44 -13.05
N THR A 164 0.46 5.97 -11.95
CA THR A 164 -0.78 6.54 -11.41
C THR A 164 -0.59 8.02 -11.06
N PHE A 165 0.46 8.35 -10.31
CA PHE A 165 0.76 9.73 -9.93
C PHE A 165 1.26 10.59 -11.09
N SER A 166 1.89 10.00 -12.12
CA SER A 166 2.29 10.75 -13.31
C SER A 166 1.12 11.13 -14.22
N ASN A 167 -0.02 10.47 -14.07
CA ASN A 167 -1.25 10.78 -14.80
C ASN A 167 -2.18 11.75 -14.03
N MET A 168 -1.83 12.11 -12.78
CA MET A 168 -2.55 13.11 -11.99
C MET A 168 -2.05 14.50 -12.39
N ASN A 169 -2.83 15.20 -13.23
CA ASN A 169 -2.39 16.42 -13.92
C ASN A 169 -3.12 17.68 -13.45
N GLU A 170 -3.93 17.59 -12.38
CA GLU A 170 -4.69 18.74 -11.87
C GLU A 170 -3.77 19.72 -11.11
N ASP A 171 -3.99 21.03 -11.29
CA ASP A 171 -3.10 22.06 -10.72
C ASP A 171 -3.05 22.04 -9.20
N GLY A 172 -4.16 21.71 -8.53
CA GLY A 172 -4.23 21.58 -7.08
C GLY A 172 -3.46 20.39 -6.49
N ASP A 173 -3.11 19.40 -7.33
CA ASP A 173 -2.49 18.16 -6.88
C ASP A 173 -0.97 18.17 -7.03
N ARG A 174 -0.41 19.13 -7.77
CA ARG A 174 1.01 19.19 -8.15
C ARG A 174 1.97 19.00 -6.97
N VAL A 175 1.73 19.69 -5.86
CA VAL A 175 2.60 19.61 -4.67
C VAL A 175 2.57 18.21 -4.05
N GLY A 176 1.37 17.64 -3.90
CA GLY A 176 1.18 16.30 -3.34
C GLY A 176 1.75 15.20 -4.25
N VAL A 177 1.49 15.30 -5.55
CA VAL A 177 2.01 14.39 -6.58
C VAL A 177 3.53 14.45 -6.64
N SER A 178 4.13 15.64 -6.67
CA SER A 178 5.60 15.79 -6.67
C SER A 178 6.22 15.17 -5.42
N ALA A 179 5.64 15.44 -4.26
CA ALA A 179 6.10 14.86 -3.00
C ALA A 179 6.08 13.32 -3.04
N VAL A 180 5.02 12.69 -3.57
CA VAL A 180 4.96 11.24 -3.71
C VAL A 180 6.00 10.73 -4.71
N LYS A 181 6.14 11.36 -5.87
CA LYS A 181 7.10 10.94 -6.91
C LYS A 181 8.55 11.05 -6.44
N GLU A 182 8.94 12.18 -5.87
CA GLU A 182 10.27 12.38 -5.29
C GLU A 182 10.55 11.36 -4.18
N SER A 183 9.53 11.06 -3.39
CA SER A 183 9.60 10.09 -2.30
C SER A 183 9.78 8.66 -2.82
N LEU A 184 9.13 8.29 -3.93
CA LEU A 184 9.34 7.02 -4.63
C LEU A 184 10.78 6.94 -5.16
N GLU A 185 11.22 7.93 -5.93
CA GLU A 185 12.57 8.00 -6.53
C GLU A 185 13.67 7.94 -5.47
N LYS A 186 13.52 8.70 -4.38
CA LYS A 186 14.47 8.71 -3.25
C LYS A 186 14.61 7.35 -2.59
N ARG A 187 13.56 6.53 -2.58
CA ARG A 187 13.60 5.18 -1.99
C ARG A 187 14.16 4.18 -2.99
N TRP A 188 13.78 4.32 -4.26
CA TRP A 188 14.30 3.50 -5.35
C TRP A 188 15.82 3.64 -5.48
N SER A 189 16.36 4.87 -5.42
CA SER A 189 17.81 5.12 -5.51
C SER A 189 18.64 4.52 -4.37
N LYS A 190 18.01 4.14 -3.26
CA LYS A 190 18.65 3.49 -2.12
C LYS A 190 18.40 1.98 -2.06
N ALA A 191 17.50 1.47 -2.89
CA ALA A 191 17.17 0.05 -2.92
C ALA A 191 18.22 -0.72 -3.74
N ASP A 192 18.38 -2.00 -3.42
CA ASP A 192 19.10 -2.94 -4.29
C ASP A 192 18.22 -3.30 -5.50
N TYR A 193 18.06 -2.32 -6.39
CA TYR A 193 17.08 -2.35 -7.48
C TYR A 193 17.31 -3.50 -8.46
N GLU A 194 18.55 -3.99 -8.60
CA GLU A 194 18.87 -5.08 -9.52
C GLU A 194 18.13 -6.37 -9.15
N VAL A 195 17.96 -6.68 -7.86
CA VAL A 195 17.25 -7.87 -7.41
C VAL A 195 15.76 -7.78 -7.76
N PHE A 196 15.16 -6.60 -7.62
CA PHE A 196 13.76 -6.35 -8.00
C PHE A 196 13.55 -6.47 -9.51
N ILE A 197 14.48 -5.92 -10.31
CA ILE A 197 14.44 -6.04 -11.78
C ILE A 197 14.61 -7.50 -12.19
N ALA A 198 15.57 -8.21 -11.60
CA ALA A 198 15.78 -9.65 -11.84
C ALA A 198 14.52 -10.46 -11.55
N ALA A 199 13.83 -10.18 -10.43
CA ALA A 199 12.58 -10.87 -10.10
C ALA A 199 11.49 -10.68 -11.17
N VAL A 200 11.35 -9.48 -11.73
CA VAL A 200 10.38 -9.22 -12.84
C VAL A 200 10.80 -9.93 -14.12
N ILE A 201 12.09 -9.90 -14.48
CA ILE A 201 12.61 -10.62 -15.65
C ILE A 201 12.35 -12.13 -15.52
N LEU A 202 12.55 -12.67 -14.32
CA LEU A 202 12.33 -14.07 -14.00
C LEU A 202 10.84 -14.42 -13.81
N ASN A 203 9.94 -13.45 -13.80
CA ASN A 203 8.51 -13.75 -13.83
C ASN A 203 8.11 -14.16 -15.25
N PRO A 204 7.60 -15.40 -15.46
CA PRO A 204 7.29 -15.90 -16.80
C PRO A 204 6.12 -15.18 -17.48
N LEU A 205 5.27 -14.48 -16.72
CA LEU A 205 4.21 -13.64 -17.28
C LEU A 205 4.73 -12.36 -17.90
N TYR A 206 5.72 -11.73 -17.26
CA TYR A 206 6.17 -10.40 -17.63
C TYR A 206 7.45 -10.44 -18.46
N GLN A 207 8.46 -11.18 -18.01
CA GLN A 207 9.79 -11.20 -18.59
C GLN A 207 10.30 -9.77 -18.85
N LEU A 208 10.62 -9.46 -20.11
CA LEU A 208 11.09 -8.13 -20.52
C LEU A 208 9.97 -7.16 -20.89
N ALA A 209 8.70 -7.61 -20.94
CA ALA A 209 7.59 -6.80 -21.43
C ALA A 209 7.37 -5.45 -20.70
N PRO A 210 7.58 -5.34 -19.37
CA PRO A 210 7.44 -4.06 -18.68
C PRO A 210 8.55 -3.05 -18.98
N PHE A 211 9.66 -3.47 -19.59
CA PHE A 211 10.82 -2.63 -19.83
C PHE A 211 10.86 -2.15 -21.28
N SER A 212 11.27 -0.90 -21.50
CA SER A 212 11.50 -0.43 -22.86
C SER A 212 12.69 -1.17 -23.48
N PRO A 213 12.61 -1.62 -24.75
CA PRO A 213 13.71 -2.29 -25.45
C PRO A 213 15.01 -1.47 -25.50
N GLN A 214 14.91 -0.14 -25.41
CA GLN A 214 16.06 0.77 -25.37
C GLN A 214 16.83 0.72 -24.04
N PHE A 215 16.18 0.26 -22.96
CA PHE A 215 16.76 0.18 -21.62
C PHE A 215 17.06 -1.27 -21.19
N MET A 216 16.39 -2.26 -21.78
CA MET A 216 16.52 -3.65 -21.38
C MET A 216 16.43 -4.59 -22.59
N SER A 217 17.57 -4.95 -23.16
CA SER A 217 17.67 -6.03 -24.15
C SER A 217 17.89 -7.40 -23.48
N ASN A 218 17.84 -8.48 -24.26
CA ASN A 218 18.21 -9.81 -23.78
C ASN A 218 19.66 -9.89 -23.26
N ALA A 219 20.58 -9.10 -23.84
CA ALA A 219 21.97 -9.05 -23.39
C ALA A 219 22.07 -8.33 -22.04
N ASP A 220 21.35 -7.21 -21.88
CA ASP A 220 21.30 -6.45 -20.62
C ASP A 220 20.70 -7.28 -19.50
N ALA A 221 19.59 -7.97 -19.78
CA ALA A 221 18.94 -8.88 -18.85
C ALA A 221 19.88 -10.01 -18.38
N ARG A 222 20.63 -10.63 -19.31
CA ARG A 222 21.64 -11.63 -18.98
C ARG A 222 22.76 -11.05 -18.11
N GLY A 223 23.25 -9.86 -18.44
CA GLY A 223 24.26 -9.17 -17.66
C GLY A 223 23.80 -8.84 -16.24
N LEU A 224 22.56 -8.35 -16.10
CA LEU A 224 21.93 -8.05 -14.81
C LEU A 224 21.74 -9.31 -13.98
N LEU A 225 21.16 -10.38 -14.55
CA LEU A 225 20.97 -11.65 -13.84
C LEU A 225 22.30 -12.27 -13.40
N SER A 226 23.36 -12.09 -14.19
CA SER A 226 24.72 -12.50 -13.82
C SER A 226 25.25 -11.73 -12.60
N ARG A 227 25.05 -10.41 -12.55
CA ARG A 227 25.44 -9.59 -11.39
C ARG A 227 24.66 -9.98 -10.14
N VAL A 228 23.35 -10.17 -10.27
CA VAL A 228 22.50 -10.61 -9.15
C VAL A 228 22.91 -12.00 -8.68
N TYR A 229 23.21 -12.95 -9.57
CA TYR A 229 23.71 -14.26 -9.20
C TYR A 229 24.99 -14.16 -8.35
N LYS A 230 25.99 -13.41 -8.83
CA LYS A 230 27.24 -13.16 -8.08
C LYS A 230 26.97 -12.53 -6.73
N HIS A 231 26.05 -11.56 -6.67
CA HIS A 231 25.69 -10.88 -5.44
C HIS A 231 25.02 -11.83 -4.43
N VAL A 232 24.10 -12.67 -4.86
CA VAL A 232 23.35 -13.61 -4.00
C VAL A 232 24.26 -14.73 -3.49
N TYR A 233 25.02 -15.37 -4.39
CA TYR A 233 25.88 -16.51 -4.04
C TYR A 233 27.28 -16.10 -3.55
N LYS A 234 27.56 -14.78 -3.46
CA LYS A 234 28.86 -14.23 -3.03
C LYS A 234 30.05 -14.85 -3.79
N THR A 235 29.89 -14.98 -5.11
CA THR A 235 30.88 -15.60 -6.01
C THR A 235 31.33 -14.61 -7.09
N THR A 236 32.54 -14.80 -7.61
CA THR A 236 33.11 -14.03 -8.72
C THR A 236 32.71 -14.60 -10.09
N GLU A 237 32.36 -15.88 -10.14
CA GLU A 237 32.07 -16.63 -11.36
C GLU A 237 30.60 -17.05 -11.44
N VAL A 238 30.03 -16.97 -12.64
CA VAL A 238 28.68 -17.44 -12.93
C VAL A 238 28.79 -18.72 -13.74
N PRO A 239 28.15 -19.82 -13.32
CA PRO A 239 28.19 -21.08 -14.07
C PRO A 239 27.72 -20.88 -15.52
N THR A 240 28.44 -21.45 -16.48
CA THR A 240 28.05 -21.40 -17.90
C THR A 240 26.64 -21.95 -18.11
N GLU A 241 26.28 -23.00 -17.38
CA GLU A 241 24.96 -23.62 -17.40
C GLU A 241 23.85 -22.62 -17.04
N PHE A 242 24.05 -21.80 -16.01
CA PHE A 242 23.10 -20.75 -15.64
C PHE A 242 22.89 -19.75 -16.79
N LEU A 243 23.97 -19.33 -17.45
CA LEU A 243 23.89 -18.36 -18.56
C LEU A 243 23.17 -18.93 -19.80
N LEU A 244 23.35 -20.24 -20.06
CA LEU A 244 22.64 -20.95 -21.12
C LEU A 244 21.14 -21.00 -20.80
N GLN A 245 20.78 -21.43 -19.58
CA GLN A 245 19.39 -21.52 -19.13
C GLN A 245 18.68 -20.16 -19.16
N VAL A 246 19.34 -19.08 -18.72
CA VAL A 246 18.78 -17.72 -18.84
C VAL A 246 18.53 -17.36 -20.30
N GLY A 247 19.41 -17.74 -21.22
CA GLY A 247 19.21 -17.53 -22.65
C GLY A 247 17.99 -18.24 -23.19
N ASP A 248 17.88 -19.53 -22.87
CA ASP A 248 16.75 -20.35 -23.29
C ASP A 248 15.44 -19.86 -22.70
N TYR A 249 15.43 -19.43 -21.44
CA TYR A 249 14.27 -18.83 -20.78
C TYR A 249 13.81 -17.54 -21.48
N LEU A 250 14.72 -16.60 -21.73
CA LEU A 250 14.40 -15.32 -22.38
C LEU A 250 13.94 -15.50 -23.83
N GLN A 251 14.46 -16.53 -24.52
CA GLN A 251 14.12 -16.83 -25.92
C GLN A 251 12.99 -17.86 -26.06
N LYS A 252 12.46 -18.39 -24.94
CA LYS A 252 11.42 -19.43 -24.92
C LYS A 252 11.84 -20.67 -25.72
N ARG A 253 13.09 -21.11 -25.51
CA ARG A 253 13.72 -22.27 -26.15
C ARG A 253 13.95 -23.38 -25.14
N GLY A 254 14.40 -24.54 -25.63
CA GLY A 254 14.71 -25.71 -24.81
C GLY A 254 13.51 -26.09 -23.94
N ASP A 255 13.76 -26.22 -22.65
CA ASP A 255 12.77 -26.61 -21.65
C ASP A 255 11.72 -25.52 -21.38
N PHE A 256 11.94 -24.28 -21.84
CA PHE A 256 11.00 -23.16 -21.67
C PHE A 256 10.08 -22.94 -22.89
N ARG A 257 10.09 -23.83 -23.89
CA ARG A 257 9.27 -23.67 -25.11
C ARG A 257 7.77 -23.61 -24.82
N GLY A 258 7.28 -24.42 -23.87
CA GLY A 258 5.86 -24.47 -23.50
C GLY A 258 5.44 -23.43 -22.45
N LEU A 259 6.35 -22.56 -22.03
CA LEU A 259 6.09 -21.54 -21.01
C LEU A 259 4.95 -20.58 -21.40
N PRO A 260 4.83 -20.08 -22.65
CA PRO A 260 3.75 -19.19 -23.04
C PRO A 260 2.37 -19.82 -22.90
N GLU A 261 2.21 -21.08 -23.32
CA GLU A 261 0.97 -21.84 -23.23
C GLU A 261 0.60 -22.11 -21.77
N ALA A 262 1.56 -22.50 -20.95
CA ALA A 262 1.36 -22.72 -19.52
C ALA A 262 0.90 -21.44 -18.81
N CYS A 263 1.56 -20.30 -19.08
CA CYS A 263 1.16 -19.00 -18.55
C CYS A 263 -0.27 -18.63 -18.95
N LYS A 264 -0.66 -18.82 -20.22
CA LYS A 264 -2.04 -18.56 -20.67
C LYS A 264 -3.05 -19.41 -19.91
N LEU A 265 -2.77 -20.71 -19.76
CA LEU A 265 -3.65 -21.63 -19.07
C LEU A 265 -3.84 -21.23 -17.59
N GLU A 266 -2.76 -20.89 -16.89
CA GLU A 266 -2.82 -20.50 -15.48
C GLU A 266 -3.52 -19.15 -15.29
N THR A 267 -3.35 -18.18 -16.21
CA THR A 267 -4.11 -16.93 -16.18
C THR A 267 -5.61 -17.18 -16.33
N VAL A 268 -6.03 -18.04 -17.26
CA VAL A 268 -7.45 -18.38 -17.44
C VAL A 268 -8.01 -19.08 -16.20
N LYS A 269 -7.26 -20.02 -15.61
CA LYS A 269 -7.68 -20.66 -14.34
C LYS A 269 -7.86 -19.63 -13.22
N ALA A 270 -6.91 -18.71 -13.08
CA ALA A 270 -6.97 -17.66 -12.08
C ALA A 270 -8.19 -16.74 -12.24
N GLU A 271 -8.53 -16.39 -13.49
CA GLU A 271 -9.71 -15.58 -13.80
C GLU A 271 -11.02 -16.31 -13.47
N LEU A 272 -11.08 -17.63 -13.70
CA LEU A 272 -12.25 -18.46 -13.41
C LEU A 272 -12.45 -18.72 -11.91
N GLU A 273 -11.37 -18.75 -11.12
CA GLU A 273 -11.44 -19.07 -9.70
C GLU A 273 -11.93 -17.91 -8.81
N VAL A 274 -11.94 -16.65 -9.31
CA VAL A 274 -12.49 -15.42 -8.68
C VAL A 274 -12.09 -15.16 -7.20
N CYS A 275 -11.27 -15.98 -6.56
CA CYS A 275 -10.91 -15.84 -5.16
C CYS A 275 -9.44 -16.21 -4.91
N ILE A 276 -8.70 -15.21 -4.40
CA ILE A 276 -7.34 -15.23 -3.84
C ILE A 276 -6.21 -15.02 -4.88
N PRO A 277 -5.26 -14.09 -4.65
CA PRO A 277 -4.09 -13.87 -5.50
C PRO A 277 -3.04 -14.99 -5.37
N ASN A 278 -3.44 -16.24 -5.60
CA ASN A 278 -2.56 -17.43 -5.52
C ASN A 278 -2.12 -17.94 -6.90
N SER A 279 -2.55 -17.32 -8.00
CA SER A 279 -2.20 -17.72 -9.36
C SER A 279 -0.70 -17.68 -9.64
N CYS A 280 0.06 -16.78 -9.01
CA CYS A 280 1.52 -16.75 -9.15
C CYS A 280 2.23 -17.89 -8.42
N ILE A 281 1.62 -18.46 -7.38
CA ILE A 281 2.14 -19.67 -6.71
C ILE A 281 1.85 -20.90 -7.58
N SER A 282 0.66 -20.99 -8.20
CA SER A 282 0.37 -22.07 -9.14
C SER A 282 1.23 -21.98 -10.40
N MET A 283 1.56 -20.78 -10.90
CA MET A 283 2.51 -20.60 -12.00
C MET A 283 3.96 -20.96 -11.63
N LEU A 284 4.41 -20.66 -10.41
CA LEU A 284 5.73 -21.10 -9.96
C LEU A 284 5.75 -22.62 -9.76
N ALA A 285 4.67 -23.20 -9.23
CA ALA A 285 4.52 -24.64 -9.10
C ALA A 285 4.44 -25.31 -10.48
N ALA A 286 3.77 -24.71 -11.47
CA ALA A 286 3.74 -25.18 -12.84
C ALA A 286 5.12 -25.06 -13.51
N HIS A 287 5.87 -23.99 -13.23
CA HIS A 287 7.25 -23.82 -13.67
C HIS A 287 8.18 -24.87 -13.06
N ILE A 288 8.11 -25.07 -11.74
CA ILE A 288 8.85 -26.10 -11.01
C ILE A 288 8.47 -27.47 -11.58
N ASN A 289 7.17 -27.79 -11.75
CA ASN A 289 6.73 -29.08 -12.29
C ASN A 289 7.13 -29.30 -13.75
N LEU A 290 7.13 -28.26 -14.61
CA LEU A 290 7.63 -28.36 -15.98
C LEU A 290 9.12 -28.67 -16.04
N VAL A 291 9.87 -28.18 -15.06
CA VAL A 291 11.31 -28.31 -14.95
C VAL A 291 11.74 -29.58 -14.20
N ASP A 292 10.97 -30.03 -13.21
CA ASP A 292 11.26 -31.16 -12.32
C ASP A 292 10.90 -32.53 -12.95
N CYS A 293 10.23 -32.55 -14.11
CA CYS A 293 9.92 -33.77 -14.86
C CYS A 293 11.16 -34.55 -15.36
N ARG A 294 12.39 -34.07 -15.10
CA ARG A 294 13.65 -34.73 -15.49
C ARG A 294 14.58 -35.10 -14.32
N GLY A 295 14.19 -34.89 -13.06
CA GLY A 295 14.96 -35.35 -11.89
C GLY A 295 16.21 -34.56 -11.52
N GLU A 296 16.47 -33.43 -12.18
CA GLU A 296 17.51 -32.46 -11.79
C GLU A 296 16.87 -31.07 -11.68
N THR A 297 16.99 -30.41 -10.53
CA THR A 297 16.57 -29.00 -10.40
C THR A 297 17.62 -28.10 -11.06
N PRO A 298 17.32 -27.42 -12.18
CA PRO A 298 18.27 -26.55 -12.85
C PRO A 298 18.69 -25.38 -11.97
N ALA A 299 19.92 -24.89 -12.16
CA ALA A 299 20.44 -23.73 -11.43
C ALA A 299 19.51 -22.51 -11.51
N LEU A 300 18.87 -22.29 -12.67
CA LEU A 300 17.87 -21.23 -12.83
C LEU A 300 16.61 -21.46 -12.00
N SER A 301 16.14 -22.71 -11.83
CA SER A 301 14.97 -23.05 -10.99
C SER A 301 15.24 -22.82 -9.50
N ALA A 302 16.43 -23.18 -9.03
CA ALA A 302 16.86 -22.90 -7.66
C ALA A 302 16.96 -21.38 -7.42
N PHE A 303 17.54 -20.65 -8.39
CA PHE A 303 17.64 -19.19 -8.34
C PHE A 303 16.26 -18.51 -8.38
N LEU A 304 15.36 -18.97 -9.24
CA LEU A 304 13.95 -18.57 -9.31
C LEU A 304 13.26 -18.79 -7.97
N THR A 305 13.42 -19.96 -7.35
CA THR A 305 12.83 -20.27 -6.06
C THR A 305 13.31 -19.29 -4.99
N ILE A 306 14.59 -18.95 -4.94
CA ILE A 306 15.15 -17.96 -3.98
C ILE A 306 14.60 -16.54 -4.25
N CYS A 307 14.53 -16.12 -5.52
CA CYS A 307 14.01 -14.81 -5.91
C CYS A 307 12.49 -14.69 -5.71
N VAL A 308 11.75 -15.79 -5.83
CA VAL A 308 10.28 -15.83 -5.78
C VAL A 308 9.76 -16.10 -4.37
N THR A 309 10.28 -17.10 -3.66
CA THR A 309 9.73 -17.50 -2.35
C THR A 309 10.06 -16.53 -1.22
N GLY A 310 10.83 -15.48 -1.50
CA GLY A 310 11.21 -14.51 -0.49
C GLY A 310 12.13 -15.10 0.58
N GLN A 311 12.84 -16.21 0.34
CA GLN A 311 13.93 -16.61 1.22
C GLN A 311 15.04 -15.53 1.29
N LEU A 312 15.14 -14.69 0.25
CA LEU A 312 15.88 -13.44 0.29
C LEU A 312 15.29 -12.41 1.28
N ILE A 313 13.98 -12.38 1.53
CA ILE A 313 13.35 -11.51 2.54
C ILE A 313 13.80 -11.92 3.94
N ALA A 314 14.00 -13.20 4.25
CA ALA A 314 14.57 -13.60 5.55
C ALA A 314 16.05 -13.15 5.69
N TYR A 315 16.82 -13.19 4.60
CA TYR A 315 18.19 -12.67 4.54
C TYR A 315 18.25 -11.12 4.58
N TYR A 316 17.25 -10.45 4.00
CA TYR A 316 17.09 -8.98 4.01
C TYR A 316 16.40 -8.46 5.27
N LEU A 317 15.64 -9.26 6.01
CA LEU A 317 15.08 -8.87 7.31
C LEU A 317 16.18 -8.74 8.37
N HIS A 318 17.36 -9.33 8.14
CA HIS A 318 18.54 -9.00 8.95
C HIS A 318 19.04 -7.55 8.70
N TRP A 319 18.65 -6.90 7.60
CA TRP A 319 18.82 -5.45 7.39
C TRP A 319 17.76 -4.59 8.10
N HIS A 320 16.71 -5.19 8.67
CA HIS A 320 15.71 -4.45 9.44
C HIS A 320 16.29 -3.88 10.75
N ASP A 321 17.40 -4.42 11.24
CA ASP A 321 18.15 -3.91 12.40
C ASP A 321 18.90 -2.59 12.09
N VAL A 322 19.13 -2.27 10.81
CA VAL A 322 19.84 -1.05 10.39
C VAL A 322 18.89 0.16 10.23
N PHE A 323 17.57 -0.07 10.07
CA PHE A 323 16.59 0.99 9.80
C PHE A 323 15.70 1.38 10.99
N CYS A 324 15.91 0.83 12.20
CA CYS A 324 15.20 1.26 13.40
C CYS A 324 16.04 1.15 14.70
N PRO A 325 16.94 2.11 15.01
CA PRO A 325 17.72 2.08 16.26
C PRO A 325 16.87 2.35 17.52
N SER A 326 15.65 2.86 17.37
CA SER A 326 14.87 3.44 18.47
C SER A 326 14.05 2.42 19.29
N LEU A 327 14.20 1.11 19.05
CA LEU A 327 13.52 0.07 19.84
C LEU A 327 14.44 -0.73 20.76
N GLN A 328 15.77 -0.55 20.69
CA GLN A 328 16.71 -1.20 21.61
C GLN A 328 17.02 -0.39 22.87
N THR A 329 16.75 0.92 22.90
CA THR A 329 17.11 1.77 24.05
C THR A 329 16.10 1.75 25.20
N GLN A 330 14.94 1.10 25.05
CA GLN A 330 13.94 1.00 26.13
C GLN A 330 13.99 -0.30 26.93
N HIS A 331 14.81 -1.28 26.55
CA HIS A 331 14.94 -2.54 27.29
C HIS A 331 16.21 -2.67 28.15
N LEU A 332 17.11 -1.68 28.13
CA LEU A 332 18.34 -1.67 28.96
C LEU A 332 18.34 -0.60 30.06
N ALA A 333 17.24 0.14 30.25
CA ALA A 333 17.12 1.19 31.26
C ALA A 333 16.20 0.86 32.45
N SER A 334 15.75 -0.40 32.59
CA SER A 334 14.90 -0.83 33.72
C SER A 334 15.59 -1.68 34.78
N ASP A 335 16.88 -2.01 34.64
CA ASP A 335 17.61 -2.89 35.57
C ASP A 335 18.76 -2.17 36.30
N SER A 336 18.52 -0.97 36.83
CA SER A 336 19.42 -0.32 37.80
C SER A 336 18.69 0.74 38.62
N SER A 337 17.87 0.33 39.59
CA SER A 337 17.57 1.13 40.79
C SER A 337 16.69 0.36 41.77
N ALA A 338 17.30 -0.62 42.44
CA ALA A 338 16.74 -1.16 43.68
C ALA A 338 17.89 -1.51 44.61
N HIS A 339 18.40 -0.52 45.37
CA HIS A 339 18.99 -0.72 46.69
C HIS A 339 19.19 0.63 47.41
N LEU A 340 19.05 0.59 48.75
CA LEU A 340 19.19 1.62 49.79
C LEU A 340 17.90 2.39 50.14
N VAL A 341 17.05 1.89 51.03
CA VAL A 341 17.13 1.71 52.51
C VAL A 341 16.86 2.99 53.29
N LYS A 342 15.73 2.92 54.00
CA LYS A 342 15.24 3.65 55.18
C LYS A 342 16.28 4.47 55.97
N SER A 343 15.93 5.73 56.26
CA SER A 343 15.65 6.25 57.60
C SER A 343 14.86 7.53 57.50
#